data_AF-A0A7S2KNR2-F1
#
_entry.id   AF-A0A7S2KNR2-F1
#
_cell.length_a   1.000
_cell.length_b   1.000
_cell.length_c   1.000
_cell.angle_alpha   90.00
_cell.angle_beta   90.00
_cell.angle_gamma   90.00
#
_symmetry.space_group_name_H-M   'P 1'
#
loop_
_entity.id
_entity.type
_entity.pdbx_description
1 polymer ?
#
loop_
_entity_poly.entity_id
_entity_poly.type
_entity_poly.pdbx_seq_one_letter_code
_entity_poly.pdbx_strand_id
1 'polypeptide(L)'
;PPGTGEAPDKHNHFANAPSTLLLVSTASLTEFGRVCGLPVPAERFRANLEVNFDKPYLETTWLVGSVVMVDGLAFEAAGRCVRCQAVDIDPDDDKGTGPS
;
A
#
# COMPACT_ATOMS: atom_id res chain seq x y z
N PRO A 1 -21.66 -9.80 -8.92
CA PRO A 1 -20.76 -10.58 -9.81
C PRO A 1 -19.34 -10.59 -9.23
N PRO A 2 -18.62 -11.72 -9.23
CA PRO A 2 -17.19 -11.71 -8.95
C PRO A 2 -16.49 -10.80 -9.96
N GLY A 3 -15.51 -10.01 -9.51
CA GLY A 3 -14.67 -9.23 -10.41
C GLY A 3 -13.90 -10.16 -11.35
N THR A 4 -13.66 -9.72 -12.58
CA THR A 4 -13.00 -10.52 -13.63
C THR A 4 -11.53 -10.82 -13.33
N GLY A 5 -10.94 -10.16 -12.32
CA GLY A 5 -9.50 -10.22 -12.04
C GLY A 5 -8.65 -9.49 -13.08
N GLU A 6 -9.27 -8.95 -14.12
CA GLU A 6 -8.61 -8.13 -15.13
C GLU A 6 -8.28 -6.76 -14.54
N ALA A 7 -7.13 -6.20 -14.95
CA ALA A 7 -6.80 -4.83 -14.61
C ALA A 7 -7.89 -3.89 -15.18
N PRO A 8 -8.36 -2.89 -14.40
CA PRO A 8 -9.30 -1.92 -14.92
C PRO A 8 -8.74 -1.23 -16.16
N ASP A 9 -9.59 -1.01 -17.17
CA ASP A 9 -9.25 -0.16 -18.30
C ASP A 9 -8.76 1.20 -17.77
N LYS A 10 -7.75 1.77 -18.43
CA LYS A 10 -7.10 3.04 -18.06
C LYS A 10 -8.08 4.21 -18.00
N HIS A 11 -9.28 4.06 -18.57
CA HIS A 11 -10.31 5.08 -18.61
C HIS A 11 -11.47 4.87 -17.63
N ASN A 12 -11.57 3.70 -16.98
CA ASN A 12 -12.69 3.35 -16.08
C ASN A 12 -12.20 2.82 -14.73
N HIS A 13 -11.59 3.70 -13.92
CA HIS A 13 -11.25 3.38 -12.53
C HIS A 13 -11.37 4.61 -11.62
N PHE A 14 -11.48 4.34 -10.30
CA PHE A 14 -11.58 5.36 -9.26
C PHE A 14 -10.34 5.42 -8.34
N ALA A 15 -9.30 4.64 -8.66
CA ALA A 15 -8.03 4.68 -7.93
C ALA A 15 -7.23 5.94 -8.27
N ASN A 16 -6.50 6.48 -7.29
CA ASN A 16 -5.63 7.65 -7.47
C ASN A 16 -4.51 7.42 -8.51
N ALA A 17 -4.05 6.16 -8.64
CA ALA A 17 -3.10 5.75 -9.65
C ALA A 17 -3.75 4.69 -10.58
N PRO A 18 -3.89 4.97 -11.89
CA PRO A 18 -4.49 4.04 -12.86
C PRO A 18 -3.81 2.67 -12.86
N SER A 19 -4.61 1.61 -12.98
CA SER A 19 -4.15 0.24 -13.24
C SER A 19 -3.00 -0.27 -12.34
N THR A 20 -2.98 0.16 -11.06
CA THR A 20 -1.96 -0.25 -10.08
C THR A 20 -2.61 -0.73 -8.78
N LEU A 21 -1.90 -1.58 -8.05
CA LEU A 21 -2.23 -2.00 -6.69
C LEU A 21 -1.28 -1.33 -5.71
N LEU A 22 -1.78 -0.96 -4.53
CA LEU A 22 -0.95 -0.52 -3.41
C LEU A 22 -0.57 -1.73 -2.56
N LEU A 23 0.74 -1.98 -2.45
CA LEU A 23 1.31 -2.95 -1.52
C LEU A 23 1.92 -2.20 -0.32
N VAL A 24 1.73 -2.75 0.87
CA VAL A 24 2.47 -2.38 2.10
C VAL A 24 3.09 -3.61 2.71
N SER A 25 4.24 -3.45 3.36
CA SER A 25 4.86 -4.55 4.09
C SER A 25 4.43 -4.58 5.56
N THR A 26 4.03 -5.72 6.10
CA THR A 26 3.80 -5.89 7.54
C THR A 26 5.04 -5.51 8.36
N ALA A 27 6.24 -5.81 7.86
CA ALA A 27 7.50 -5.42 8.50
C ALA A 27 7.67 -3.88 8.53
N SER A 28 7.35 -3.20 7.43
CA SER A 28 7.37 -1.72 7.36
C SER A 28 6.32 -1.08 8.27
N LEU A 29 5.09 -1.63 8.29
CA LEU A 29 4.02 -1.15 9.17
C LEU A 29 4.42 -1.27 10.64
N THR A 30 5.03 -2.39 11.02
CA THR A 30 5.51 -2.64 12.39
C THR A 30 6.61 -1.66 12.77
N GLU A 31 7.63 -1.48 11.92
CA GLU A 31 8.75 -0.59 12.21
C GLU A 31 8.31 0.88 12.21
N PHE A 32 7.44 1.28 11.29
CA PHE A 32 6.89 2.63 11.27
C PHE A 32 6.03 2.91 12.51
N GLY A 33 5.16 1.97 12.89
CA GLY A 33 4.38 2.09 14.12
C GLY A 33 5.25 2.17 15.37
N ARG A 34 6.35 1.42 15.43
CA ARG A 34 7.35 1.52 16.51
C ARG A 34 7.99 2.91 16.57
N VAL A 35 8.35 3.49 15.43
CA VAL A 35 8.95 4.84 15.35
C VAL A 35 7.94 5.91 15.76
N CYS A 36 6.68 5.77 15.35
CA CYS A 36 5.61 6.73 15.65
C CYS A 36 5.00 6.55 17.05
N GLY A 37 5.22 5.41 17.70
CA GLY A 37 4.62 5.10 19.00
C GLY A 37 3.12 4.81 18.93
N LEU A 38 2.61 4.38 17.78
CA LEU A 38 1.19 4.04 17.58
C LEU A 38 1.02 2.82 16.65
N PRO A 39 -0.10 2.06 16.77
CA PRO A 39 -0.42 0.99 15.83
C PRO A 39 -0.72 1.56 14.44
N VAL A 40 -0.07 1.00 13.42
CA VAL A 40 -0.21 1.47 12.04
C VAL A 40 -0.71 0.33 11.16
N PRO A 41 -2.04 0.09 11.13
CA PRO A 41 -2.62 -0.98 10.33
C PRO A 41 -2.67 -0.60 8.83
N ALA A 42 -2.71 -1.60 7.95
CA ALA A 42 -2.63 -1.42 6.49
C ALA A 42 -3.81 -0.58 5.94
N GLU A 43 -4.96 -0.63 6.61
CA GLU A 43 -6.20 0.06 6.30
C GLU A 43 -6.00 1.58 6.26
N ARG A 44 -5.13 2.14 7.13
CA ARG A 44 -4.77 3.57 7.10
C ARG A 44 -4.12 3.98 5.79
N PHE A 45 -3.43 3.07 5.11
CA PHE A 45 -2.82 3.34 3.81
C PHE A 45 -3.74 3.04 2.63
N ARG A 46 -4.87 2.36 2.88
CA ARG A 46 -5.78 1.80 1.87
C ARG A 46 -5.05 0.82 0.95
N ALA A 47 -4.18 0.00 1.53
CA ALA A 47 -3.43 -1.01 0.78
C ALA A 47 -4.38 -2.07 0.20
N ASN A 48 -4.07 -2.56 -1.00
CA ASN A 48 -4.71 -3.72 -1.58
C ASN A 48 -4.05 -5.01 -1.11
N LEU A 49 -2.73 -4.97 -0.91
CA LEU A 49 -1.91 -6.10 -0.50
C LEU A 49 -1.11 -5.72 0.75
N GLU A 50 -1.29 -6.48 1.82
CA GLU A 50 -0.36 -6.50 2.94
C GLU A 50 0.51 -7.76 2.81
N VAL A 51 1.83 -7.59 2.71
CA VAL A 51 2.77 -8.68 2.44
C VAL A 51 3.88 -8.69 3.48
N ASN A 52 4.21 -9.85 4.03
CA ASN A 52 5.33 -9.94 4.95
C ASN A 52 6.65 -10.13 4.19
N PHE A 53 7.58 -9.18 4.35
CA PHE A 53 8.96 -9.29 3.86
C PHE A 53 9.93 -9.35 5.04
N ASP A 54 11.11 -9.92 4.83
CA ASP A 54 12.10 -10.12 5.90
C ASP A 54 12.66 -8.82 6.50
N LYS A 55 12.59 -7.70 5.76
CA LYS A 55 13.16 -6.42 6.16
C LYS A 55 12.15 -5.29 6.02
N PRO A 56 12.01 -4.41 7.02
CA PRO A 56 11.22 -3.20 6.87
C PRO A 56 11.81 -2.34 5.77
N TYR A 57 10.92 -1.71 5.01
CA TYR A 57 11.21 -0.80 3.91
C TYR A 57 11.94 -1.42 2.71
N LEU A 58 11.96 -2.75 2.58
CA LEU A 58 12.53 -3.42 1.40
C LEU A 58 11.90 -2.91 0.10
N GLU A 59 10.60 -2.60 0.13
CA GLU A 59 9.86 -2.05 -1.00
C GLU A 59 10.41 -0.70 -1.50
N THR A 60 11.19 0.01 -0.69
CA THR A 60 11.81 1.28 -1.08
C THR A 60 13.02 1.11 -2.00
N THR A 61 13.57 -0.11 -2.08
CA THR A 61 14.74 -0.40 -2.93
C THR A 61 14.36 -0.82 -4.35
N TRP A 62 13.08 -1.04 -4.63
CA TRP A 62 12.62 -1.48 -5.94
C TRP A 62 12.61 -0.32 -6.93
N LEU A 63 13.31 -0.49 -8.05
CA LEU A 63 13.24 0.44 -9.17
C LEU A 63 11.94 0.21 -9.94
N VAL A 64 11.37 1.27 -10.52
CA VAL A 64 10.21 1.15 -11.40
C VAL A 64 10.51 0.16 -12.52
N GLY A 65 9.59 -0.76 -12.80
CA GLY A 65 9.77 -1.83 -13.78
C GLY A 65 10.42 -3.11 -13.23
N SER A 66 10.87 -3.12 -11.97
CA SER A 66 11.42 -4.33 -11.35
C SER A 66 10.34 -5.38 -11.14
N VAL A 67 10.66 -6.65 -11.43
CA VAL A 67 9.79 -7.78 -11.09
C VAL A 67 9.84 -8.03 -9.58
N VAL A 68 8.68 -8.07 -8.95
CA VAL A 68 8.48 -8.40 -7.54
C VAL A 68 7.65 -9.68 -7.46
N MET A 69 8.17 -10.68 -6.76
CA MET A 69 7.46 -11.94 -6.55
C MET A 69 6.72 -11.90 -5.21
N VAL A 70 5.42 -12.15 -5.25
CA VAL A 70 4.56 -12.28 -4.06
C VAL A 70 3.76 -13.56 -4.20
N ASP A 71 4.00 -14.53 -3.31
CA ASP A 71 3.31 -15.83 -3.30
C ASP A 71 3.25 -16.52 -4.68
N GLY A 72 4.38 -16.53 -5.39
CA GLY A 72 4.49 -17.13 -6.73
C GLY A 72 3.90 -16.31 -7.88
N LEU A 73 3.22 -15.19 -7.60
CA LEU A 73 2.74 -14.25 -8.60
C LEU A 73 3.79 -13.17 -8.87
N ALA A 74 3.96 -12.83 -10.16
CA ALA A 74 4.86 -11.78 -10.60
C ALA A 74 4.09 -10.45 -10.71
N PHE A 75 4.62 -9.42 -10.06
CA PHE A 75 4.18 -8.04 -10.17
C PHE A 75 5.30 -7.16 -10.73
N GLU A 76 4.93 -6.03 -11.32
CA GLU A 76 5.88 -5.00 -11.70
C GLU A 76 5.83 -3.84 -10.69
N ALA A 77 6.98 -3.39 -10.21
CA ALA A 77 7.06 -2.25 -9.32
C ALA A 77 6.63 -0.96 -10.06
N ALA A 78 5.45 -0.43 -9.73
CA ALA A 78 4.91 0.78 -10.34
C ALA A 78 5.51 2.09 -9.80
N GLY A 79 6.31 2.01 -8.72
CA GLY A 79 6.93 3.15 -8.05
C GLY A 79 6.43 3.37 -6.62
N ARG A 80 7.00 4.37 -5.94
CA ARG A 80 6.68 4.66 -4.55
C ARG A 80 5.35 5.40 -4.43
N CYS A 81 4.48 4.93 -3.54
CA CYS A 81 3.29 5.67 -3.14
C CYS A 81 3.68 6.85 -2.25
N VAL A 82 3.51 8.08 -2.74
CA VAL A 82 3.64 9.29 -1.92
C VAL A 82 2.38 9.42 -1.07
N ARG A 83 2.54 9.59 0.24
CA ARG A 83 1.41 9.69 1.16
C ARG A 83 0.80 11.09 1.13
N CYS A 84 -0.53 11.12 1.15
CA CYS A 84 -1.34 12.31 1.42
C CYS A 84 -1.99 12.20 2.80
N GLN A 85 -2.64 13.29 3.23
CA GLN A 85 -3.32 13.42 4.54
C GLN A 85 -4.36 12.33 4.84
N ALA A 86 -4.84 11.58 3.85
CA ALA A 86 -5.81 10.50 4.07
C ALA A 86 -5.34 9.43 5.08
N VAL A 87 -4.04 9.32 5.37
CA VAL A 87 -3.51 8.41 6.41
C VAL A 87 -3.86 8.82 7.84
N ASP A 88 -4.20 10.09 8.05
CA ASP A 88 -4.48 10.65 9.38
C ASP A 88 -5.91 10.39 9.85
N ILE A 89 -6.76 9.90 8.95
CA ILE A 89 -8.14 9.54 9.25
C ILE A 89 -8.14 8.19 9.95
N ASP A 90 -8.75 8.13 11.13
CA ASP A 90 -8.99 6.86 11.79
C ASP A 90 -10.04 6.04 11.00
N PRO A 91 -9.72 4.82 10.55
CA PRO A 91 -10.67 4.01 9.79
C PRO A 91 -11.93 3.63 10.59
N ASP A 92 -11.89 3.66 11.92
CA ASP A 92 -12.97 3.19 12.79
C ASP A 92 -13.88 4.33 13.34
N ASP A 93 -13.42 5.59 13.35
CA ASP A 93 -14.13 6.71 14.00
C ASP A 93 -14.09 8.02 13.19
N ASP A 94 -13.92 7.94 11.86
CA ASP A 94 -13.98 9.02 10.84
C ASP A 94 -13.20 10.35 11.11
N LYS A 95 -12.52 10.46 12.25
CA LYS A 95 -11.81 11.63 12.72
C LYS A 95 -10.38 11.64 12.18
N GLY A 96 -10.02 12.76 11.56
CA GLY A 96 -8.63 13.09 11.26
C GLY A 96 -7.95 13.64 12.51
N THR A 97 -6.99 12.90 13.07
CA THR A 97 -6.23 13.35 14.27
C THR A 97 -4.72 13.37 14.06
N GLY A 98 -4.24 13.11 12.83
CA GLY A 98 -2.82 13.08 12.49
C GLY A 98 -2.26 14.42 11.98
N PRO A 99 -0.92 14.55 11.93
CA PRO A 99 -0.21 15.80 11.68
C PRO A 99 0.24 16.04 10.22
N SER A 100 -0.25 15.25 9.24
CA SER A 100 0.25 15.27 7.85
C SER A 100 0.07 16.61 7.13
#